data_AF-A0A4Q7Z677-F1
#
_entry.id   AF-A0A4Q7Z677-F1
#
_cell.length_a   1.000
_cell.length_b   1.000
_cell.length_c   1.000
_cell.angle_alpha   90.00
_cell.angle_beta   90.00
_cell.angle_gamma   90.00
#
_symmetry.space_group_name_H-M   'P 1'
#
loop_
_entity.id
_entity.type
_entity.pdbx_description
1 polymer ?
#
loop_
_entity_poly.entity_id
_entity_poly.type
_entity_poly.pdbx_seq_one_letter_code
_entity_poly.pdbx_strand_id
1 'polypeptide(L)'
;MSIELPGYKIVRELGKGGMATVYLAVQVSFGREVALKVMAPHLAAETGFPERFNSEARMVAALSHPHIVTVYDVGSHNNYHYLAMEYHTGGDLSSRISSGGLTPYEALRITKQLADALGMAHSKGVVHRDIKPDNVLFRAHNDDAILTDFGIARDMQAESNLTQIGSTVGTPKYMSPEQARGLKVDGRADLYSLGIMLYEMLTGKPPFSASDSISLAIKHCQEPVPPLQGDLSRYQPLIDKLLAKDVKNRFQNGDDVMRAIDNVLKPAAQRPVAAAPAATPAQKPIDRAAAGLTLTLGVPSALESLAPPTEAEKKPYEPFFKVSEDMGGNFFFRKYTYHLAFSCDDYDEFKEKRERMHRKLKDWMESRGKKAAELHVSIQAHPWIHARIWEVLTDDQPYDSPFGMLLEQATVTLHVYDELEPAGKKMLLRNKGKKVPAEESVIT
;
A
#
# COMPACT_ATOMS: atom_id res chain seq x y z
N MET A 1 1.66 -32.00 -25.95
CA MET A 1 0.68 -31.36 -26.86
C MET A 1 0.69 -29.88 -26.58
N SER A 2 0.77 -29.05 -27.62
CA SER A 2 0.56 -27.60 -27.51
C SER A 2 -0.89 -27.34 -27.14
N ILE A 3 -1.13 -26.49 -26.14
CA ILE A 3 -2.47 -26.03 -25.81
C ILE A 3 -2.94 -25.12 -26.95
N GLU A 4 -4.08 -25.44 -27.54
CA GLU A 4 -4.71 -24.64 -28.60
C GLU A 4 -6.04 -24.11 -28.09
N LEU A 5 -6.18 -22.79 -28.01
CA LEU A 5 -7.38 -22.10 -27.55
C LEU A 5 -7.84 -21.13 -28.65
N PRO A 6 -9.05 -21.31 -29.22
CA PRO A 6 -9.55 -20.47 -30.29
C PRO A 6 -9.50 -18.97 -29.92
N GLY A 7 -9.00 -18.15 -30.85
CA GLY A 7 -8.90 -16.71 -30.64
C GLY A 7 -7.68 -16.25 -29.83
N TYR A 8 -6.85 -17.16 -29.32
CA TYR A 8 -5.65 -16.83 -28.55
C TYR A 8 -4.41 -17.49 -29.14
N LYS A 9 -3.35 -16.69 -29.33
CA LYS A 9 -2.01 -17.20 -29.67
C LYS A 9 -1.12 -17.14 -28.44
N ILE A 10 -0.79 -18.30 -27.87
CA ILE A 10 0.13 -18.39 -26.73
C ILE A 10 1.54 -17.96 -27.17
N VAL A 11 2.15 -17.05 -26.41
CA VAL A 11 3.50 -16.53 -26.65
C VAL A 11 4.50 -17.25 -25.76
N ARG A 12 4.27 -17.26 -24.44
CA ARG A 12 5.14 -17.90 -23.45
C ARG A 12 4.41 -18.14 -22.13
N GLU A 13 4.95 -19.03 -21.31
CA GLU A 13 4.51 -19.20 -19.92
C GLU A 13 4.96 -17.99 -19.08
N LEU A 14 4.05 -17.49 -18.22
CA LEU A 14 4.31 -16.47 -17.21
C LEU A 14 4.55 -17.10 -15.83
N GLY A 15 3.82 -18.17 -15.53
CA GLY A 15 3.99 -18.94 -14.31
C GLY A 15 3.09 -20.17 -14.26
N LYS A 16 3.49 -21.17 -13.46
CA LYS A 16 2.79 -22.44 -13.33
C LYS A 16 2.61 -22.80 -11.86
N GLY A 17 1.36 -23.00 -11.46
CA GLY A 17 0.98 -23.51 -10.15
C GLY A 17 0.38 -24.91 -10.25
N GLY A 18 -0.03 -25.47 -9.10
CA GLY A 18 -0.70 -26.77 -9.04
C GLY A 18 -2.08 -26.76 -9.72
N MET A 19 -2.80 -25.63 -9.67
CA MET A 19 -4.19 -25.53 -10.14
C MET A 19 -4.33 -24.94 -11.54
N ALA A 20 -3.37 -24.13 -11.98
CA ALA A 20 -3.44 -23.43 -13.27
C ALA A 20 -2.05 -23.06 -13.77
N THR A 21 -1.95 -22.83 -15.08
CA THR A 21 -0.79 -22.21 -15.73
C THR A 21 -1.22 -20.90 -16.36
N VAL A 22 -0.44 -19.84 -16.15
CA VAL A 22 -0.69 -18.51 -16.72
C VAL A 22 0.27 -18.31 -17.88
N TYR A 23 -0.27 -17.94 -19.03
CA TYR A 23 0.47 -17.67 -20.26
C TYR A 23 0.35 -16.20 -20.65
N LEU A 24 1.40 -15.63 -21.23
CA LEU A 24 1.27 -14.46 -22.09
C LEU A 24 0.71 -14.95 -23.41
N ALA A 25 -0.41 -14.37 -23.85
CA ALA A 25 -1.02 -14.68 -25.13
C ALA A 25 -1.42 -13.39 -25.85
N VAL A 26 -1.60 -13.48 -27.16
CA VAL A 26 -2.20 -12.42 -27.98
C VAL A 26 -3.63 -12.82 -28.31
N GLN A 27 -4.60 -11.98 -27.93
CA GLN A 27 -5.99 -12.14 -28.38
C GLN A 27 -6.10 -11.69 -29.84
N VAL A 28 -6.37 -12.63 -30.73
CA VAL A 28 -6.27 -12.45 -32.20
C VAL A 28 -7.25 -11.40 -32.72
N SER A 29 -8.45 -11.29 -32.15
CA SER A 29 -9.48 -10.36 -32.60
C SER A 29 -9.08 -8.89 -32.48
N PHE A 30 -8.31 -8.54 -31.46
CA PHE A 30 -7.89 -7.16 -31.17
C PHE A 30 -6.37 -6.93 -31.29
N GLY A 31 -5.58 -7.99 -31.44
CA GLY A 31 -4.12 -7.92 -31.49
C GLY A 31 -3.46 -7.49 -30.16
N ARG A 32 -4.17 -7.62 -29.03
CA ARG A 32 -3.68 -7.19 -27.71
C ARG A 32 -3.06 -8.34 -26.92
N GLU A 33 -2.08 -8.01 -26.09
CA GLU A 33 -1.51 -8.93 -25.11
C GLU A 33 -2.46 -9.12 -23.91
N VAL A 34 -2.57 -10.37 -23.46
CA VAL A 34 -3.38 -10.78 -22.31
C VAL A 34 -2.61 -11.78 -21.46
N ALA A 35 -2.90 -11.80 -20.16
CA ALA A 35 -2.57 -12.92 -19.31
C ALA A 35 -3.70 -13.95 -19.43
N LEU A 36 -3.35 -15.16 -19.87
CA LEU A 36 -4.28 -16.25 -20.13
C LEU A 36 -4.07 -17.34 -19.09
N LYS A 37 -4.94 -17.38 -18.08
CA LYS A 37 -4.91 -18.40 -17.02
C LYS A 37 -5.68 -19.61 -17.49
N VAL A 38 -5.00 -20.75 -17.60
CA VAL A 38 -5.57 -22.03 -18.05
C VAL A 38 -5.56 -23.01 -16.89
N MET A 39 -6.73 -23.54 -16.54
CA MET A 39 -6.90 -24.47 -15.43
C MET A 39 -6.27 -25.83 -15.76
N ALA A 40 -5.73 -26.50 -14.75
CA ALA A 40 -5.12 -27.82 -14.92
C ALA A 40 -6.19 -28.86 -15.32
N PRO A 41 -5.92 -29.73 -16.32
CA PRO A 41 -6.92 -30.68 -16.84
C PRO A 41 -7.50 -31.64 -15.77
N HIS A 42 -6.73 -31.97 -14.73
CA HIS A 42 -7.20 -32.87 -13.68
C HIS A 42 -8.33 -32.27 -12.83
N LEU A 43 -8.34 -30.94 -12.66
CA LEU A 43 -9.44 -30.23 -11.98
C LEU A 43 -10.68 -30.17 -12.87
N ALA A 44 -10.50 -29.96 -14.17
CA ALA A 44 -11.59 -29.92 -15.14
C ALA A 44 -12.36 -31.25 -15.25
N ALA A 45 -11.74 -32.37 -14.84
CA ALA A 45 -12.37 -33.69 -14.80
C ALA A 45 -13.25 -33.92 -13.56
N GLU A 46 -13.21 -33.03 -12.56
CA GLU A 46 -14.03 -33.16 -11.36
C GLU A 46 -15.51 -32.87 -11.65
N THR A 47 -16.39 -33.63 -11.03
CA THR A 47 -17.84 -33.47 -11.24
C THR A 47 -18.30 -32.09 -10.75
N GLY A 48 -18.98 -31.34 -11.62
CA GLY A 48 -19.47 -30.00 -11.33
C GLY A 48 -18.42 -28.88 -11.41
N PHE A 49 -17.17 -29.18 -11.80
CA PHE A 49 -16.13 -28.15 -11.98
C PHE A 49 -16.54 -27.09 -13.02
N PRO A 50 -17.03 -27.44 -14.22
CA PRO A 50 -17.36 -26.45 -15.26
C PRO A 50 -18.39 -25.42 -14.79
N GLU A 51 -19.45 -25.86 -14.10
CA GLU A 51 -20.52 -25.00 -13.60
C GLU A 51 -20.00 -24.04 -12.53
N ARG A 52 -19.22 -24.55 -11.58
CA ARG A 52 -18.60 -23.74 -10.51
C ARG A 52 -17.61 -22.73 -11.07
N PHE A 53 -16.68 -23.19 -11.92
CA PHE A 53 -15.68 -22.33 -12.56
C PHE A 53 -16.35 -21.18 -13.33
N ASN A 54 -17.35 -21.47 -14.15
CA ASN A 54 -18.05 -20.44 -14.93
C ASN A 54 -18.81 -19.47 -14.02
N SER A 55 -19.43 -19.95 -12.94
CA SER A 55 -20.12 -19.09 -11.97
C SER A 55 -19.16 -18.14 -11.27
N GLU A 56 -18.05 -18.66 -10.74
CA GLU A 56 -17.03 -17.87 -10.03
C GLU A 56 -16.33 -16.89 -10.99
N ALA A 57 -15.97 -17.32 -12.20
CA ALA A 57 -15.37 -16.45 -13.20
C ALA A 57 -16.30 -15.30 -13.62
N ARG A 58 -17.61 -15.54 -13.73
CA ARG A 58 -18.59 -14.47 -13.99
C ARG A 58 -18.69 -13.47 -12.83
N MET A 59 -18.64 -13.95 -11.58
CA MET A 59 -18.63 -13.06 -10.41
C MET A 59 -17.40 -12.15 -10.41
N VAL A 60 -16.22 -12.71 -10.71
CA VAL A 60 -14.97 -11.93 -10.81
C VAL A 60 -15.01 -10.99 -12.02
N ALA A 61 -15.52 -11.41 -13.17
CA ALA A 61 -15.65 -10.55 -14.36
C ALA A 61 -16.62 -9.37 -14.16
N ALA A 62 -17.57 -9.49 -13.24
CA ALA A 62 -18.47 -8.39 -12.86
C ALA A 62 -17.82 -7.38 -11.89
N LEU A 63 -16.60 -7.63 -11.43
CA LEU A 63 -15.83 -6.68 -10.64
C LEU A 63 -15.15 -5.69 -11.57
N SER A 64 -15.51 -4.41 -11.42
CA SER A 64 -14.85 -3.30 -12.10
C SER A 64 -14.34 -2.35 -11.03
N HIS A 65 -13.01 -2.25 -10.91
CA HIS A 65 -12.35 -1.45 -9.89
C HIS A 65 -10.91 -1.16 -10.33
N PRO A 66 -10.35 0.05 -10.07
CA PRO A 66 -8.98 0.39 -10.48
C PRO A 66 -7.90 -0.55 -9.90
N HIS A 67 -8.16 -1.13 -8.73
CA HIS A 67 -7.25 -2.02 -7.99
C HIS A 67 -7.61 -3.51 -8.10
N ILE A 68 -8.44 -3.91 -9.06
CA ILE A 68 -8.74 -5.32 -9.38
C ILE A 68 -8.40 -5.58 -10.84
N VAL A 69 -7.80 -6.74 -11.13
CA VAL A 69 -7.47 -7.12 -12.50
C VAL A 69 -8.72 -7.19 -13.37
N THR A 70 -8.67 -6.60 -14.56
CA THR A 70 -9.78 -6.67 -15.50
C THR A 70 -9.81 -8.05 -16.15
N VAL A 71 -10.96 -8.73 -16.06
CA VAL A 71 -11.23 -9.95 -16.83
C VAL A 71 -11.86 -9.56 -18.15
N TYR A 72 -11.25 -9.99 -19.25
CA TYR A 72 -11.74 -9.73 -20.60
C TYR A 72 -12.66 -10.81 -21.13
N ASP A 73 -12.37 -12.06 -20.81
CA ASP A 73 -13.07 -13.21 -21.39
C ASP A 73 -12.93 -14.45 -20.50
N VAL A 74 -13.93 -15.32 -20.56
CA VAL A 74 -13.95 -16.63 -19.91
C VAL A 74 -14.44 -17.66 -20.91
N GLY A 75 -13.76 -18.79 -21.02
CA GLY A 75 -14.14 -19.81 -21.98
C GLY A 75 -13.68 -21.22 -21.63
N SER A 76 -14.12 -22.15 -22.45
CA SER A 76 -13.69 -23.54 -22.41
C SER A 76 -13.47 -24.09 -23.82
N HIS A 77 -12.45 -24.94 -23.98
CA HIS A 77 -12.15 -25.62 -25.24
C HIS A 77 -11.33 -26.89 -24.99
N ASN A 78 -11.71 -28.01 -25.62
CA ASN A 78 -10.99 -29.31 -25.51
C ASN A 78 -10.59 -29.68 -24.07
N ASN A 79 -11.54 -29.57 -23.13
CA ASN A 79 -11.37 -29.81 -21.67
C ASN A 79 -10.47 -28.82 -20.92
N TYR A 80 -10.02 -27.75 -21.57
CA TYR A 80 -9.39 -26.63 -20.90
C TYR A 80 -10.44 -25.58 -20.53
N HIS A 81 -10.35 -25.08 -19.31
CA HIS A 81 -11.07 -23.90 -18.86
C HIS A 81 -10.08 -22.76 -18.71
N TYR A 82 -10.42 -21.57 -19.18
CA TYR A 82 -9.49 -20.45 -19.17
C TYR A 82 -10.16 -19.11 -18.86
N LEU A 83 -9.33 -18.18 -18.39
CA LEU A 83 -9.66 -16.79 -18.13
C LEU A 83 -8.62 -15.90 -18.83
N ALA A 84 -9.07 -15.01 -19.70
CA ALA A 84 -8.22 -13.98 -20.28
C ALA A 84 -8.37 -12.69 -19.45
N MET A 85 -7.26 -12.18 -18.94
CA MET A 85 -7.20 -11.02 -18.07
C MET A 85 -6.19 -9.99 -18.56
N GLU A 86 -6.30 -8.78 -18.04
CA GLU A 86 -5.34 -7.70 -18.26
C GLU A 86 -3.91 -8.15 -17.93
N TYR A 87 -2.97 -7.90 -18.85
CA TYR A 87 -1.57 -8.19 -18.64
C TYR A 87 -0.86 -6.97 -18.03
N HIS A 88 -0.21 -7.17 -16.88
CA HIS A 88 0.56 -6.14 -16.19
C HIS A 88 2.07 -6.42 -16.24
N THR A 89 2.86 -5.39 -16.53
CA THR A 89 4.32 -5.47 -16.68
C THR A 89 5.12 -4.79 -15.57
N GLY A 90 4.47 -4.17 -14.57
CA GLY A 90 5.12 -3.47 -13.47
C GLY A 90 5.70 -4.35 -12.35
N GLY A 91 5.74 -5.67 -12.57
CA GLY A 91 6.17 -6.67 -11.59
C GLY A 91 5.11 -6.98 -10.53
N ASP A 92 5.51 -7.78 -9.54
CA ASP A 92 4.68 -8.25 -8.43
C ASP A 92 5.25 -7.80 -7.07
N LEU A 93 4.42 -7.85 -6.02
CA LEU A 93 4.79 -7.41 -4.68
C LEU A 93 5.78 -8.36 -3.98
N SER A 94 5.75 -9.66 -4.29
CA SER A 94 6.67 -10.66 -3.73
C SER A 94 8.12 -10.31 -4.08
N SER A 95 8.35 -9.95 -5.35
CA SER A 95 9.63 -9.47 -5.87
C SER A 95 10.08 -8.18 -5.16
N ARG A 96 9.17 -7.20 -4.97
CA ARG A 96 9.50 -5.93 -4.29
C ARG A 96 9.89 -6.09 -2.83
N ILE A 97 9.17 -6.93 -2.09
CA ILE A 97 9.50 -7.26 -0.70
C ILE A 97 10.89 -7.90 -0.64
N SER A 98 11.16 -8.87 -1.52
CA SER A 98 12.45 -9.60 -1.56
C SER A 98 13.63 -8.69 -1.89
N SER A 99 13.43 -7.63 -2.67
CA SER A 99 14.44 -6.62 -2.95
C SER A 99 14.67 -5.62 -1.80
N GLY A 100 13.90 -5.69 -0.71
CA GLY A 100 14.04 -4.81 0.46
C GLY A 100 13.66 -3.35 0.23
N GLY A 101 12.91 -3.07 -0.85
CA GLY A 101 12.71 -1.72 -1.39
C GLY A 101 11.45 -0.99 -0.96
N LEU A 102 10.73 -1.44 0.08
CA LEU A 102 9.46 -0.81 0.49
C LEU A 102 9.61 0.06 1.74
N THR A 103 9.25 1.33 1.61
CA THR A 103 9.05 2.23 2.73
C THR A 103 7.72 1.93 3.44
N PRO A 104 7.57 2.31 4.72
CA PRO A 104 6.28 2.18 5.42
C PRO A 104 5.12 2.92 4.74
N TYR A 105 5.40 4.04 4.08
CA TYR A 105 4.39 4.79 3.33
C TYR A 105 3.88 3.99 2.13
N GLU A 106 4.78 3.38 1.36
CA GLU A 106 4.40 2.51 0.23
C GLU A 106 3.62 1.29 0.71
N ALA A 107 4.05 0.66 1.80
CA ALA A 107 3.33 -0.46 2.41
C ALA A 107 1.88 -0.07 2.79
N LEU A 108 1.69 1.10 3.39
CA LEU A 108 0.36 1.61 3.73
C LEU A 108 -0.45 2.02 2.49
N ARG A 109 0.16 2.63 1.48
CA ARG A 109 -0.50 2.97 0.20
C ARG A 109 -1.03 1.72 -0.49
N ILE A 110 -0.18 0.71 -0.67
CA ILE A 110 -0.53 -0.58 -1.27
C ILE A 110 -1.66 -1.22 -0.45
N THR A 111 -1.51 -1.27 0.88
CA THR A 111 -2.54 -1.85 1.76
C THR A 111 -3.88 -1.12 1.63
N LYS A 112 -3.88 0.21 1.51
CA LYS A 112 -5.09 1.01 1.31
C LYS A 112 -5.76 0.70 -0.03
N GLN A 113 -5.00 0.62 -1.12
CA GLN A 113 -5.50 0.28 -2.46
C GLN A 113 -6.13 -1.13 -2.49
N LEU A 114 -5.49 -2.09 -1.82
CA LEU A 114 -6.01 -3.45 -1.71
C LEU A 114 -7.24 -3.55 -0.79
N ALA A 115 -7.28 -2.77 0.30
CA ALA A 115 -8.45 -2.71 1.18
C ALA A 115 -9.68 -2.16 0.44
N ASP A 116 -9.51 -1.16 -0.41
CA ASP A 116 -10.55 -0.60 -1.28
C ASP A 116 -11.10 -1.65 -2.26
N ALA A 117 -10.20 -2.34 -2.98
CA ALA A 117 -10.54 -3.45 -3.86
C ALA A 117 -11.34 -4.56 -3.14
N LEU A 118 -10.85 -4.96 -1.96
CA LEU A 118 -11.51 -5.97 -1.13
C LEU A 118 -12.89 -5.50 -0.66
N GLY A 119 -13.02 -4.24 -0.24
CA GLY A 119 -14.32 -3.66 0.13
C GLY A 119 -15.35 -3.77 -0.99
N MET A 120 -14.97 -3.40 -2.22
CA MET A 120 -15.85 -3.51 -3.39
C MET A 120 -16.21 -4.98 -3.68
N ALA A 121 -15.24 -5.89 -3.68
CA ALA A 121 -15.49 -7.32 -3.90
C ALA A 121 -16.42 -7.92 -2.83
N HIS A 122 -16.16 -7.64 -1.55
CA HIS A 122 -16.97 -8.12 -0.42
C HIS A 122 -18.40 -7.59 -0.48
N SER A 123 -18.60 -6.34 -0.91
CA SER A 123 -19.95 -5.77 -1.09
C SER A 123 -20.79 -6.51 -2.14
N LYS A 124 -20.13 -7.20 -3.08
CA LYS A 124 -20.75 -8.06 -4.09
C LYS A 124 -20.77 -9.54 -3.70
N GLY A 125 -20.42 -9.87 -2.45
CA GLY A 125 -20.39 -11.24 -1.93
C GLY A 125 -19.22 -12.08 -2.44
N VAL A 126 -18.19 -11.45 -3.04
CA VAL A 126 -17.00 -12.14 -3.53
C VAL A 126 -15.91 -12.09 -2.47
N VAL A 127 -15.44 -13.23 -1.97
CA VAL A 127 -14.31 -13.34 -1.04
C VAL A 127 -13.10 -13.90 -1.79
N HIS A 128 -11.93 -13.29 -1.63
CA HIS A 128 -10.75 -13.66 -2.41
C HIS A 128 -10.10 -14.97 -1.95
N ARG A 129 -9.98 -15.18 -0.63
CA ARG A 129 -9.49 -16.39 0.06
C ARG A 129 -8.01 -16.76 -0.14
N ASP A 130 -7.25 -16.02 -0.94
CA ASP A 130 -5.83 -16.30 -1.26
C ASP A 130 -5.04 -14.99 -1.41
N ILE A 131 -5.20 -14.07 -0.45
CA ILE A 131 -4.46 -12.82 -0.43
C ILE A 131 -3.00 -13.10 -0.04
N LYS A 132 -2.07 -12.76 -0.95
CA LYS A 132 -0.62 -12.91 -0.80
C LYS A 132 0.13 -12.00 -1.78
N PRO A 133 1.42 -11.70 -1.55
CA PRO A 133 2.21 -10.81 -2.42
C PRO A 133 2.26 -11.25 -3.89
N ASP A 134 2.29 -12.55 -4.17
CA ASP A 134 2.33 -13.07 -5.54
C ASP A 134 1.07 -12.73 -6.37
N ASN A 135 -0.04 -12.45 -5.69
CA ASN A 135 -1.32 -12.08 -6.30
C ASN A 135 -1.53 -10.56 -6.36
N VAL A 136 -0.48 -9.76 -6.12
CA VAL A 136 -0.51 -8.31 -6.23
C VAL A 136 0.49 -7.86 -7.28
N LEU A 137 -0.04 -7.35 -8.39
CA LEU A 137 0.72 -6.85 -9.54
C LEU A 137 0.73 -5.31 -9.55
N PHE A 138 1.60 -4.72 -10.36
CA PHE A 138 1.67 -3.27 -10.51
C PHE A 138 1.46 -2.79 -11.95
N ARG A 139 0.74 -1.68 -12.09
CA ARG A 139 0.64 -0.94 -13.35
C ARG A 139 1.95 -0.18 -13.61
N ALA A 140 2.59 -0.44 -14.75
CA ALA A 140 3.88 0.15 -15.08
C ALA A 140 3.90 1.69 -15.19
N HIS A 141 2.76 2.32 -15.48
CA HIS A 141 2.70 3.77 -15.74
C HIS A 141 2.45 4.63 -14.50
N ASN A 142 1.85 4.07 -13.43
CA ASN A 142 1.47 4.83 -12.24
C ASN A 142 1.74 4.10 -10.91
N ASP A 143 2.27 2.88 -10.97
CA ASP A 143 2.63 2.08 -9.80
C ASP A 143 1.46 1.72 -8.87
N ASP A 144 0.24 1.67 -9.42
CA ASP A 144 -0.92 1.20 -8.66
C ASP A 144 -0.90 -0.31 -8.48
N ALA A 145 -1.21 -0.73 -7.26
CA ALA A 145 -1.37 -2.14 -6.91
C ALA A 145 -2.68 -2.67 -7.49
N ILE A 146 -2.60 -3.84 -8.11
CA ILE A 146 -3.70 -4.55 -8.76
C ILE A 146 -3.81 -5.93 -8.15
N LEU A 147 -4.97 -6.21 -7.56
CA LEU A 147 -5.28 -7.53 -7.02
C LEU A 147 -5.71 -8.47 -8.15
N THR A 148 -5.04 -9.61 -8.27
CA THR A 148 -5.35 -10.66 -9.24
C THR A 148 -5.69 -11.97 -8.55
N ASP A 149 -6.12 -12.98 -9.31
CA ASP A 149 -6.28 -14.35 -8.84
C ASP A 149 -7.26 -14.54 -7.67
N PHE A 150 -8.41 -13.85 -7.74
CA PHE A 150 -9.60 -14.17 -6.95
C PHE A 150 -9.83 -15.69 -7.02
N GLY A 151 -9.97 -16.35 -5.88
CA GLY A 151 -9.82 -17.80 -5.75
C GLY A 151 -10.91 -18.65 -6.41
N ILE A 152 -11.04 -18.60 -7.75
CA ILE A 152 -12.02 -19.29 -8.62
C ILE A 152 -12.04 -20.83 -8.42
N ALA A 153 -11.03 -21.37 -7.75
CA ALA A 153 -10.86 -22.82 -7.52
C ALA A 153 -10.88 -23.22 -6.04
N ARG A 154 -11.02 -22.26 -5.10
CA ARG A 154 -10.87 -22.53 -3.65
C ARG A 154 -12.18 -22.84 -2.95
N ASP A 155 -13.33 -22.38 -3.44
CA ASP A 155 -14.64 -22.82 -2.90
C ASP A 155 -14.86 -24.33 -3.13
N MET A 156 -14.19 -24.88 -4.14
CA MET A 156 -14.26 -26.29 -4.52
C MET A 156 -13.68 -27.26 -3.48
N GLN A 157 -12.81 -26.78 -2.58
CA GLN A 157 -12.18 -27.59 -1.53
C GLN A 157 -12.74 -27.33 -0.13
N ALA A 158 -13.68 -26.39 0.01
CA ALA A 158 -14.19 -25.95 1.31
C ALA A 158 -14.88 -27.06 2.11
N GLU A 159 -15.40 -28.10 1.45
CA GLU A 159 -16.00 -29.28 2.10
C GLU A 159 -14.96 -30.29 2.65
N SER A 160 -13.67 -30.16 2.32
CA SER A 160 -12.61 -31.13 2.66
C SER A 160 -11.36 -30.53 3.32
N ASN A 161 -11.47 -29.33 3.92
CA ASN A 161 -10.31 -28.56 4.40
C ASN A 161 -9.48 -29.22 5.50
N LEU A 162 -10.02 -30.18 6.27
CA LEU A 162 -9.27 -30.85 7.34
C LEU A 162 -8.29 -31.93 6.85
N THR A 163 -8.56 -32.58 5.70
CA THR A 163 -7.73 -33.66 5.16
C THR A 163 -6.67 -33.19 4.16
N GLN A 164 -6.71 -31.92 3.72
CA GLN A 164 -5.79 -31.36 2.71
C GLN A 164 -4.61 -30.56 3.27
N ILE A 165 -4.59 -30.22 4.57
CA ILE A 165 -3.43 -29.55 5.20
C ILE A 165 -2.15 -30.41 5.08
N GLY A 166 -2.30 -31.73 4.96
CA GLY A 166 -1.20 -32.69 4.86
C GLY A 166 -0.83 -33.18 3.45
N SER A 167 -1.59 -32.89 2.38
CA SER A 167 -1.44 -33.64 1.13
C SER A 167 -1.22 -32.86 -0.18
N THR A 168 -1.48 -31.54 -0.33
CA THR A 168 -1.08 -30.85 -1.59
C THR A 168 -0.93 -29.32 -1.50
N VAL A 169 0.31 -28.86 -1.78
CA VAL A 169 0.75 -27.61 -2.44
C VAL A 169 0.27 -26.27 -1.84
N GLY A 170 1.05 -25.76 -0.89
CA GLY A 170 1.10 -24.35 -0.52
C GLY A 170 1.43 -24.16 0.96
N THR A 171 2.43 -23.33 1.27
CA THR A 171 2.69 -22.88 2.65
C THR A 171 1.56 -21.95 3.07
N PRO A 172 0.86 -22.19 4.20
CA PRO A 172 -0.29 -21.39 4.64
C PRO A 172 0.12 -20.02 5.23
N LYS A 173 1.17 -19.40 4.68
CA LYS A 173 1.86 -18.21 5.23
C LYS A 173 0.96 -17.01 5.47
N TYR A 174 -0.11 -16.87 4.69
CA TYR A 174 -1.07 -15.77 4.78
C TYR A 174 -2.47 -16.24 5.20
N MET A 175 -2.62 -17.50 5.62
CA MET A 175 -3.92 -18.08 5.95
C MET A 175 -4.50 -17.49 7.24
N SER A 176 -5.81 -17.24 7.24
CA SER A 176 -6.51 -16.78 8.45
C SER A 176 -6.75 -17.91 9.47
N PRO A 177 -6.93 -17.60 10.77
CA PRO A 177 -7.23 -18.59 11.80
C PRO A 177 -8.48 -19.44 11.51
N GLU A 178 -9.52 -18.85 10.95
CA GLU A 178 -10.75 -19.53 10.57
C GLU A 178 -10.55 -20.49 9.39
N GLN A 179 -9.73 -20.11 8.40
CA GLN A 179 -9.34 -21.02 7.32
C GLN A 179 -8.53 -22.20 7.87
N ALA A 180 -7.57 -21.93 8.75
CA ALA A 180 -6.74 -22.96 9.39
C ALA A 180 -7.56 -23.95 10.24
N ARG A 181 -8.68 -23.49 10.80
CA ARG A 181 -9.61 -24.32 11.59
C ARG A 181 -10.73 -24.95 10.77
N GLY A 182 -10.81 -24.68 9.46
CA GLY A 182 -11.92 -25.13 8.62
C GLY A 182 -13.28 -24.54 9.02
N LEU A 183 -13.29 -23.36 9.64
CA LEU A 183 -14.51 -22.64 10.00
C LEU A 183 -15.06 -21.87 8.78
N LYS A 184 -16.29 -21.36 8.91
CA LYS A 184 -16.89 -20.51 7.88
C LYS A 184 -16.03 -19.26 7.64
N VAL A 185 -15.72 -19.02 6.37
CA VAL A 185 -14.89 -17.90 5.91
C VAL A 185 -15.75 -16.81 5.29
N ASP A 186 -15.48 -15.55 5.63
CA ASP A 186 -16.02 -14.37 4.97
C ASP A 186 -14.91 -13.37 4.64
N GLY A 187 -15.26 -12.17 4.15
CA GLY A 187 -14.31 -11.13 3.75
C GLY A 187 -13.29 -10.73 4.81
N ARG A 188 -13.56 -10.95 6.10
CA ARG A 188 -12.65 -10.63 7.21
C ARG A 188 -11.44 -11.58 7.27
N ALA A 189 -11.49 -12.71 6.58
CA ALA A 189 -10.31 -13.55 6.34
C ALA A 189 -9.32 -12.87 5.39
N ASP A 190 -9.81 -12.24 4.32
CA ASP A 190 -8.96 -11.49 3.38
C ASP A 190 -8.27 -10.31 4.08
N LEU A 191 -8.97 -9.64 5.00
CA LEU A 191 -8.39 -8.56 5.80
C LEU A 191 -7.29 -9.05 6.75
N TYR A 192 -7.43 -10.26 7.31
CA TYR A 192 -6.36 -10.87 8.11
C TYR A 192 -5.12 -11.14 7.25
N SER A 193 -5.31 -11.76 6.08
CA SER A 193 -4.23 -12.03 5.14
C SER A 193 -3.55 -10.73 4.66
N LEU A 194 -4.32 -9.67 4.43
CA LEU A 194 -3.81 -8.34 4.14
C LEU A 194 -2.96 -7.78 5.30
N GLY A 195 -3.34 -8.05 6.55
CA GLY A 195 -2.53 -7.72 7.73
C GLY A 195 -1.19 -8.45 7.78
N ILE A 196 -1.15 -9.72 7.37
CA ILE A 196 0.10 -10.49 7.28
C ILE A 196 1.01 -9.86 6.23
N MET A 197 0.44 -9.50 5.08
CA MET A 197 1.16 -8.81 4.01
C MET A 197 1.68 -7.44 4.45
N LEU A 198 0.87 -6.63 5.13
CA LEU A 198 1.32 -5.33 5.65
C LEU A 198 2.48 -5.52 6.64
N TYR A 199 2.39 -6.47 7.57
CA TYR A 199 3.49 -6.78 8.48
C TYR A 199 4.77 -7.14 7.71
N GLU A 200 4.65 -7.98 6.69
CA GLU A 200 5.78 -8.40 5.88
C GLU A 200 6.38 -7.25 5.05
N MET A 201 5.55 -6.39 4.45
CA MET A 201 6.03 -5.19 3.76
C MET A 201 6.78 -4.24 4.70
N LEU A 202 6.34 -4.12 5.96
CA LEU A 202 6.97 -3.24 6.94
C LEU A 202 8.28 -3.79 7.49
N THR A 203 8.41 -5.12 7.61
CA THR A 203 9.52 -5.75 8.35
C THR A 203 10.44 -6.62 7.48
N GLY A 204 10.08 -6.82 6.20
CA GLY A 204 10.75 -7.74 5.28
C GLY A 204 10.48 -9.23 5.52
N LYS A 205 9.69 -9.59 6.53
CA LYS A 205 9.38 -10.99 6.87
C LYS A 205 7.97 -11.15 7.46
N PRO A 206 7.30 -12.30 7.28
CA PRO A 206 6.00 -12.53 7.91
C PRO A 206 6.10 -12.51 9.44
N PRO A 207 4.99 -12.27 10.16
CA PRO A 207 4.95 -12.34 11.62
C PRO A 207 5.12 -13.77 12.15
N PHE A 208 4.74 -14.78 11.36
CA PHE A 208 4.84 -16.18 11.75
C PHE A 208 5.65 -16.96 10.72
N SER A 209 6.51 -17.85 11.23
CA SER A 209 7.24 -18.83 10.44
C SER A 209 7.33 -20.15 11.20
N ALA A 210 7.32 -21.25 10.46
CA ALA A 210 7.52 -22.61 10.96
C ALA A 210 8.10 -23.50 9.84
N SER A 211 8.69 -24.63 10.21
CA SER A 211 9.24 -25.61 9.28
C SER A 211 8.18 -26.42 8.52
N ASP A 212 6.97 -26.52 9.06
CA ASP A 212 5.87 -27.27 8.47
C ASP A 212 4.54 -26.48 8.51
N SER A 213 3.63 -26.85 7.60
CA SER A 213 2.36 -26.14 7.40
C SER A 213 1.41 -26.24 8.59
N ILE A 214 1.41 -27.36 9.32
CA ILE A 214 0.53 -27.56 10.47
C ILE A 214 0.97 -26.65 11.62
N SER A 215 2.26 -26.63 11.94
CA SER A 215 2.84 -25.73 12.92
C SER A 215 2.56 -24.28 12.58
N LEU A 216 2.71 -23.87 11.31
CA LEU A 216 2.40 -22.51 10.89
C LEU A 216 0.92 -22.16 11.06
N ALA A 217 0.01 -23.09 10.73
CA ALA A 217 -1.42 -22.91 10.95
C ALA A 217 -1.78 -22.76 12.44
N ILE A 218 -1.12 -23.53 13.32
CA ILE A 218 -1.26 -23.40 14.79
C ILE A 218 -0.81 -22.01 15.24
N LYS A 219 0.31 -21.50 14.73
CA LYS A 219 0.80 -20.15 15.05
C LYS A 219 -0.19 -19.06 14.64
N HIS A 220 -0.76 -19.15 13.44
CA HIS A 220 -1.84 -18.25 13.03
C HIS A 220 -3.00 -18.29 14.02
N CYS A 221 -3.36 -19.46 14.54
CA CYS A 221 -4.46 -19.65 15.48
C CYS A 221 -4.19 -19.16 16.91
N GLN A 222 -2.96 -19.26 17.40
CA GLN A 222 -2.64 -19.18 18.84
C GLN A 222 -1.54 -18.18 19.18
N GLU A 223 -0.51 -18.03 18.34
CA GLU A 223 0.67 -17.23 18.69
C GLU A 223 0.34 -15.72 18.63
N PRO A 224 0.72 -14.93 19.64
CA PRO A 224 0.55 -13.48 19.59
C PRO A 224 1.37 -12.90 18.43
N VAL A 225 0.88 -11.82 17.85
CA VAL A 225 1.63 -11.11 16.79
C VAL A 225 2.90 -10.52 17.40
N PRO A 226 4.09 -10.75 16.82
CA PRO A 226 5.30 -10.12 17.31
C PRO A 226 5.20 -8.59 17.24
N PRO A 227 5.68 -7.86 18.25
CA PRO A 227 5.61 -6.41 18.25
C PRO A 227 6.56 -5.81 17.20
N LEU A 228 6.07 -4.82 16.46
CA LEU A 228 6.86 -3.94 15.62
C LEU A 228 7.80 -3.10 16.50
N GLN A 229 9.05 -2.94 16.05
CA GLN A 229 10.11 -2.28 16.80
C GLN A 229 10.44 -0.90 16.22
N GLY A 230 11.03 -0.02 17.04
CA GLY A 230 11.50 1.31 16.63
C GLY A 230 10.39 2.15 16.01
N ASP A 231 10.70 2.79 14.88
CA ASP A 231 9.77 3.68 14.17
C ASP A 231 8.52 2.96 13.65
N LEU A 232 8.56 1.63 13.52
CA LEU A 232 7.42 0.83 13.07
C LEU A 232 6.37 0.62 14.18
N SER A 233 6.72 0.79 15.46
CA SER A 233 5.80 0.56 16.58
C SER A 233 4.52 1.41 16.49
N ARG A 234 4.58 2.56 15.79
CA ARG A 234 3.40 3.41 15.53
C ARG A 234 2.29 2.73 14.70
N TYR A 235 2.62 1.66 13.97
CA TYR A 235 1.70 0.88 13.14
C TYR A 235 1.11 -0.32 13.88
N GLN A 236 1.58 -0.61 15.11
CA GLN A 236 1.13 -1.76 15.89
C GLN A 236 -0.40 -1.81 16.06
N PRO A 237 -1.12 -0.72 16.36
CA PRO A 237 -2.58 -0.79 16.52
C PRO A 237 -3.33 -1.23 15.24
N LEU A 238 -2.79 -0.88 14.07
CA LEU A 238 -3.34 -1.31 12.78
C LEU A 238 -3.08 -2.80 12.55
N ILE A 239 -1.85 -3.25 12.82
CA ILE A 239 -1.45 -4.66 12.74
C ILE A 239 -2.28 -5.53 13.70
N ASP A 240 -2.38 -5.14 14.98
CA ASP A 240 -3.12 -5.89 16.00
C ASP A 240 -4.58 -6.07 15.61
N LYS A 241 -5.19 -5.04 15.03
CA LYS A 241 -6.59 -5.08 14.61
C LYS A 241 -6.79 -5.87 13.32
N LEU A 242 -5.89 -5.82 12.34
CA LEU A 242 -5.95 -6.71 11.17
C LEU A 242 -5.75 -8.18 11.56
N LEU A 243 -4.81 -8.44 12.47
CA LEU A 243 -4.37 -9.78 12.87
C LEU A 243 -5.03 -10.34 14.13
N ALA A 244 -6.10 -9.69 14.62
CA ALA A 244 -6.85 -10.18 15.77
C ALA A 244 -7.36 -11.61 15.49
N LYS A 245 -7.18 -12.53 16.45
CA LYS A 245 -7.52 -13.94 16.21
C LYS A 245 -9.03 -14.16 16.10
N ASP A 246 -9.80 -13.48 16.94
CA ASP A 246 -11.27 -13.44 16.84
C ASP A 246 -11.68 -12.45 15.75
N VAL A 247 -12.47 -12.95 14.80
CA VAL A 247 -13.01 -12.20 13.66
C VAL A 247 -13.82 -10.97 14.10
N LYS A 248 -14.48 -11.02 15.26
CA LYS A 248 -15.25 -9.89 15.82
C LYS A 248 -14.37 -8.72 16.24
N ASN A 249 -13.11 -8.99 16.57
CA ASN A 249 -12.15 -7.98 17.01
C ASN A 249 -11.37 -7.36 15.84
N ARG A 250 -11.57 -7.88 14.60
CA ARG A 250 -10.93 -7.34 13.40
C ARG A 250 -11.64 -6.10 12.85
N PHE A 251 -11.04 -5.48 11.85
CA PHE A 251 -11.78 -4.61 10.92
C PHE A 251 -12.90 -5.41 10.24
N GLN A 252 -14.07 -4.78 10.07
CA GLN A 252 -15.24 -5.49 9.56
C GLN A 252 -15.41 -5.34 8.04
N ASN A 253 -14.74 -4.36 7.43
CA ASN A 253 -14.75 -4.11 5.99
C ASN A 253 -13.48 -3.34 5.56
N GLY A 254 -13.28 -3.22 4.24
CA GLY A 254 -12.18 -2.46 3.64
C GLY A 254 -12.17 -0.99 4.05
N ASP A 255 -13.33 -0.33 4.11
CA ASP A 255 -13.43 1.08 4.50
C ASP A 255 -12.88 1.36 5.90
N ASP A 256 -13.12 0.46 6.85
CA ASP A 256 -12.57 0.57 8.21
C ASP A 256 -11.04 0.52 8.20
N VAL A 257 -10.45 -0.34 7.36
CA VAL A 257 -9.00 -0.44 7.18
C VAL A 257 -8.46 0.83 6.55
N MET A 258 -9.10 1.34 5.48
CA MET A 258 -8.71 2.58 4.82
C MET A 258 -8.74 3.77 5.79
N ARG A 259 -9.82 3.90 6.58
CA ARG A 259 -9.93 4.93 7.63
C ARG A 259 -8.86 4.79 8.70
N ALA A 260 -8.53 3.56 9.10
CA ALA A 260 -7.47 3.32 10.07
C ALA A 260 -6.09 3.69 9.51
N ILE A 261 -5.81 3.35 8.24
CA ILE A 261 -4.59 3.78 7.54
C ILE A 261 -4.54 5.31 7.46
N ASP A 262 -5.64 5.97 7.10
CA ASP A 262 -5.70 7.43 7.06
C ASP A 262 -5.43 8.04 8.44
N ASN A 263 -5.97 7.46 9.51
CA ASN A 263 -5.68 7.90 10.89
C ASN A 263 -4.24 7.60 11.33
N VAL A 264 -3.61 6.58 10.75
CA VAL A 264 -2.22 6.25 11.00
C VAL A 264 -1.28 7.21 10.28
N LEU A 265 -1.66 7.63 9.07
CA LEU A 265 -0.97 8.61 8.24
C LEU A 265 -1.20 10.05 8.73
N LYS A 266 -2.31 10.31 9.44
CA LYS A 266 -2.55 11.58 10.13
C LYS A 266 -1.47 11.83 11.21
N PRO A 267 -1.03 13.09 11.38
CA PRO A 267 -0.13 13.48 12.46
C PRO A 267 -0.69 13.12 13.85
N ALA A 268 0.17 12.80 14.81
CA ALA A 268 -0.21 12.37 16.16
C ALA A 268 -1.14 13.35 16.90
N ALA A 269 -1.09 14.65 16.57
CA ALA A 269 -1.97 15.69 17.10
C ALA A 269 -3.45 15.55 16.69
N GLN A 270 -3.79 14.63 15.76
CA GLN A 270 -5.15 14.44 15.22
C GLN A 270 -5.74 13.04 15.49
N ARG A 271 -5.08 12.20 16.29
CA ARG A 271 -5.66 10.91 16.73
C ARG A 271 -6.60 11.15 17.91
N PRO A 272 -7.88 10.71 17.86
CA PRO A 272 -8.72 10.72 19.04
C PRO A 272 -8.06 9.82 20.10
N VAL A 273 -7.73 10.38 21.26
CA VAL A 273 -7.26 9.59 22.39
C VAL A 273 -8.46 8.74 22.82
N ALA A 274 -8.41 7.43 22.53
CA ALA A 274 -9.33 6.50 23.16
C ALA A 274 -9.09 6.61 24.67
N ALA A 275 -10.05 7.19 25.38
CA ALA A 275 -10.00 7.28 26.83
C ALA A 275 -9.85 5.86 27.38
N ALA A 276 -8.70 5.58 27.99
CA ALA A 276 -8.52 4.37 28.77
C ALA A 276 -9.63 4.34 29.84
N PRO A 277 -10.27 3.19 30.10
CA PRO A 277 -11.26 3.10 31.16
C PRO A 277 -10.54 3.42 32.48
N ALA A 278 -10.92 4.55 33.08
CA ALA A 278 -10.43 4.95 34.39
C ALA A 278 -10.74 3.82 35.38
N ALA A 279 -9.73 3.39 36.12
CA ALA A 279 -9.87 2.42 37.20
C ALA A 279 -10.89 2.95 38.23
N THR A 280 -11.99 2.22 38.39
CA THR A 280 -12.98 2.46 39.44
C THR A 280 -12.36 2.12 40.81
N PRO A 281 -12.42 2.99 41.83
CA PRO A 281 -12.06 2.61 43.17
C PRO A 281 -13.09 1.63 43.73
N ALA A 282 -12.61 0.56 44.37
CA ALA A 282 -13.42 -0.46 45.01
C ALA A 282 -14.40 0.13 46.04
N GLN A 283 -15.69 -0.17 45.88
CA GLN A 283 -16.68 -0.06 46.96
C GLN A 283 -17.13 -1.46 47.39
N LYS A 284 -17.08 -1.68 48.70
CA LYS A 284 -17.54 -2.90 49.39
C LYS A 284 -19.07 -3.06 49.29
N PRO A 285 -19.58 -4.30 49.36
CA PRO A 285 -20.97 -4.63 49.05
C PRO A 285 -21.93 -4.27 50.20
N ILE A 286 -23.10 -3.74 49.86
CA ILE A 286 -24.27 -3.73 50.74
C ILE A 286 -25.37 -4.55 50.05
N ASP A 287 -25.73 -5.63 50.75
CA ASP A 287 -26.85 -6.52 50.49
C ASP A 287 -28.19 -5.82 50.86
N ARG A 288 -29.18 -5.84 49.95
CA ARG A 288 -30.54 -6.38 50.16
C ARG A 288 -31.64 -5.80 49.23
N ALA A 289 -32.30 -6.76 48.57
CA ALA A 289 -33.75 -6.97 48.45
C ALA A 289 -34.67 -5.98 47.68
N ALA A 290 -35.06 -6.44 46.48
CA ALA A 290 -36.40 -6.64 45.89
C ALA A 290 -37.61 -5.71 46.17
N ALA A 291 -38.38 -5.53 45.06
CA ALA A 291 -39.78 -5.08 44.86
C ALA A 291 -39.92 -3.63 44.38
N GLY A 292 -40.71 -3.25 43.37
CA GLY A 292 -41.63 -3.94 42.46
C GLY A 292 -42.39 -2.86 41.66
N LEU A 293 -42.50 -3.06 40.33
CA LEU A 293 -43.55 -2.64 39.38
C LEU A 293 -44.24 -1.25 39.47
N THR A 294 -44.09 -0.41 38.42
CA THR A 294 -45.07 -0.15 37.31
C THR A 294 -45.08 1.30 36.78
N LEU A 295 -45.13 1.38 35.45
CA LEU A 295 -45.17 2.52 34.51
C LEU A 295 -46.26 3.58 34.72
N THR A 296 -46.01 4.78 34.16
CA THR A 296 -46.82 5.56 33.17
C THR A 296 -46.09 6.92 32.97
N LEU A 297 -46.06 7.68 31.88
CA LEU A 297 -46.51 7.68 30.48
C LEU A 297 -45.74 8.84 29.81
N GLY A 298 -45.43 8.78 28.50
CA GLY A 298 -45.01 9.97 27.74
C GLY A 298 -44.15 9.72 26.49
N VAL A 299 -44.79 9.50 25.34
CA VAL A 299 -44.29 9.72 23.96
C VAL A 299 -44.84 11.11 23.55
N PRO A 300 -44.32 11.94 22.60
CA PRO A 300 -43.64 11.54 21.35
C PRO A 300 -42.60 12.52 20.72
N SER A 301 -42.13 12.13 19.51
CA SER A 301 -41.71 12.97 18.36
C SER A 301 -40.47 13.85 18.50
N ALA A 302 -39.72 14.22 17.47
CA ALA A 302 -39.50 13.79 16.08
C ALA A 302 -38.33 14.69 15.61
N LEU A 303 -37.57 14.19 14.62
CA LEU A 303 -36.74 14.90 13.63
C LEU A 303 -36.53 16.42 13.79
N GLU A 304 -35.27 16.87 13.83
CA GLU A 304 -34.67 17.70 12.77
C GLU A 304 -33.17 17.98 13.04
N SER A 305 -32.35 17.84 11.99
CA SER A 305 -31.12 18.61 11.66
C SER A 305 -29.96 18.70 12.66
N LEU A 306 -28.85 18.01 12.37
CA LEU A 306 -27.50 18.49 12.71
C LEU A 306 -26.58 18.35 11.49
N ALA A 307 -26.32 19.51 10.88
CA ALA A 307 -25.28 19.78 9.89
C ALA A 307 -23.90 19.28 10.35
N PRO A 308 -22.95 19.04 9.41
CA PRO A 308 -21.65 18.46 9.74
C PRO A 308 -20.82 19.39 10.66
N PRO A 309 -19.97 18.85 11.54
CA PRO A 309 -19.07 19.66 12.34
C PRO A 309 -18.00 20.28 11.45
N THR A 310 -17.91 21.60 11.57
CA THR A 310 -16.97 22.50 10.93
C THR A 310 -15.52 22.18 11.26
N GLU A 311 -14.72 22.31 10.21
CA GLU A 311 -13.26 22.35 10.13
C GLU A 311 -12.63 23.12 11.31
N ALA A 312 -11.88 22.41 12.15
CA ALA A 312 -10.98 23.00 13.14
C ALA A 312 -9.54 22.93 12.60
N GLU A 313 -8.93 24.10 12.50
CA GLU A 313 -7.79 24.50 11.67
C GLU A 313 -6.54 23.61 11.81
N LYS A 314 -6.15 22.97 10.70
CA LYS A 314 -4.74 22.75 10.42
C LYS A 314 -4.16 24.13 10.14
N LYS A 315 -3.03 24.49 10.77
CA LYS A 315 -2.24 25.58 10.19
C LYS A 315 -1.84 25.12 8.77
N PRO A 316 -2.28 25.81 7.71
CA PRO A 316 -1.79 25.52 6.37
C PRO A 316 -0.28 25.75 6.39
N TYR A 317 0.50 24.97 5.63
CA TYR A 317 1.86 25.40 5.37
C TYR A 317 1.74 26.76 4.73
N GLU A 318 2.27 27.81 5.36
CA GLU A 318 2.10 29.16 4.82
C GLU A 318 2.64 29.16 3.38
N PRO A 319 1.80 29.40 2.36
CA PRO A 319 2.25 29.29 0.98
C PRO A 319 3.27 30.40 0.74
N PHE A 320 4.55 30.02 0.64
CA PHE A 320 5.62 30.96 0.36
C PHE A 320 6.55 30.42 -0.72
N PHE A 321 7.14 31.37 -1.44
CA PHE A 321 8.29 31.14 -2.30
C PHE A 321 9.19 32.36 -2.13
N LYS A 322 10.36 32.16 -1.52
CA LYS A 322 11.31 33.20 -1.18
C LYS A 322 12.65 32.90 -1.83
N VAL A 323 13.32 33.96 -2.24
CA VAL A 323 14.65 33.91 -2.83
C VAL A 323 15.48 35.05 -2.28
N SER A 324 16.72 34.77 -1.91
CA SER A 324 17.73 35.77 -1.62
C SER A 324 19.08 35.35 -2.20
N GLU A 325 19.95 36.33 -2.42
CA GLU A 325 21.31 36.11 -2.91
C GLU A 325 22.27 36.88 -2.01
N ASP A 326 23.31 36.19 -1.56
CA ASP A 326 24.41 36.76 -0.79
C ASP A 326 25.68 36.78 -1.63
N MET A 327 26.49 37.84 -1.46
CA MET A 327 27.76 38.00 -2.15
C MET A 327 28.92 37.90 -1.15
N GLY A 328 29.82 36.95 -1.39
CA GLY A 328 31.05 36.75 -0.64
C GLY A 328 32.32 36.78 -1.50
N GLY A 329 33.47 36.63 -0.84
CA GLY A 329 34.79 36.59 -1.47
C GLY A 329 35.49 37.95 -1.58
N ASN A 330 36.78 37.92 -1.96
CA ASN A 330 37.57 39.15 -2.11
C ASN A 330 37.22 39.88 -3.42
N PHE A 331 37.59 41.15 -3.52
CA PHE A 331 37.28 42.06 -4.64
C PHE A 331 37.51 41.44 -6.04
N PHE A 332 38.51 40.57 -6.18
CA PHE A 332 38.87 39.88 -7.42
C PHE A 332 38.15 38.53 -7.66
N PHE A 333 37.59 37.90 -6.62
CA PHE A 333 36.97 36.58 -6.69
C PHE A 333 35.62 36.57 -5.97
N ARG A 334 34.63 37.24 -6.57
CA ARG A 334 33.25 37.24 -6.07
C ARG A 334 32.62 35.86 -6.21
N LYS A 335 32.00 35.39 -5.14
CA LYS A 335 31.18 34.18 -5.09
C LYS A 335 29.77 34.57 -4.67
N TYR A 336 28.79 33.97 -5.33
CA TYR A 336 27.40 34.19 -5.01
C TYR A 336 26.80 32.92 -4.41
N THR A 337 26.06 33.11 -3.33
CA THR A 337 25.28 32.08 -2.65
C THR A 337 23.81 32.38 -2.87
N TYR A 338 23.07 31.40 -3.40
CA TYR A 338 21.65 31.55 -3.69
C TYR A 338 20.84 30.75 -2.67
N HIS A 339 19.91 31.43 -2.01
CA HIS A 339 19.00 30.84 -1.05
C HIS A 339 17.61 30.82 -1.67
N LEU A 340 17.04 29.63 -1.79
CA LEU A 340 15.70 29.42 -2.34
C LEU A 340 14.89 28.62 -1.34
N ALA A 341 13.75 29.15 -0.91
CA ALA A 341 12.90 28.51 0.07
C ALA A 341 11.45 28.52 -0.39
N PHE A 342 10.74 27.41 -0.25
CA PHE A 342 9.30 27.37 -0.49
C PHE A 342 8.62 26.31 0.36
N SER A 343 7.31 26.47 0.54
CA SER A 343 6.46 25.46 1.16
C SER A 343 5.66 24.68 0.12
N CYS A 344 5.15 23.49 0.47
CA CYS A 344 4.14 22.79 -0.32
C CYS A 344 3.29 21.88 0.58
N ASP A 345 1.99 21.87 0.32
CA ASP A 345 1.01 21.08 1.08
C ASP A 345 0.99 19.61 0.60
N ASP A 346 1.17 19.41 -0.69
CA ASP A 346 1.17 18.09 -1.33
C ASP A 346 2.21 17.97 -2.46
N TYR A 347 2.26 16.77 -3.05
CA TYR A 347 3.24 16.45 -4.09
C TYR A 347 2.94 17.13 -5.44
N ASP A 348 1.68 17.46 -5.72
CA ASP A 348 1.31 18.15 -6.95
C ASP A 348 1.74 19.60 -6.91
N GLU A 349 1.56 20.27 -5.77
CA GLU A 349 2.07 21.63 -5.53
C GLU A 349 3.60 21.67 -5.54
N PHE A 350 4.26 20.64 -4.98
CA PHE A 350 5.72 20.49 -5.09
C PHE A 350 6.18 20.47 -6.54
N LYS A 351 5.52 19.71 -7.42
CA LYS A 351 5.87 19.66 -8.86
C LYS A 351 5.77 21.02 -9.52
N GLU A 352 4.71 21.79 -9.23
CA GLU A 352 4.53 23.13 -9.78
C GLU A 352 5.64 24.10 -9.30
N LYS A 353 5.92 24.09 -8.00
CA LYS A 353 6.95 24.97 -7.40
C LYS A 353 8.36 24.56 -7.83
N ARG A 354 8.63 23.28 -8.07
CA ARG A 354 9.88 22.79 -8.66
C ARG A 354 10.12 23.38 -10.06
N GLU A 355 9.10 23.48 -10.91
CA GLU A 355 9.25 24.12 -12.23
C GLU A 355 9.54 25.62 -12.13
N ARG A 356 8.93 26.30 -11.15
CA ARG A 356 9.25 27.72 -10.86
C ARG A 356 10.68 27.89 -10.34
N MET A 357 11.13 26.97 -9.48
CA MET A 357 12.52 26.92 -9.00
C MET A 357 13.48 26.77 -10.18
N HIS A 358 13.25 25.83 -11.09
CA HIS A 358 14.12 25.62 -12.25
C HIS A 358 14.28 26.86 -13.13
N ARG A 359 13.20 27.59 -13.40
CA ARG A 359 13.27 28.85 -14.18
C ARG A 359 14.17 29.88 -13.49
N LYS A 360 14.02 30.07 -12.18
CA LYS A 360 14.83 31.02 -11.42
C LYS A 360 16.31 30.62 -11.34
N LEU A 361 16.59 29.32 -11.23
CA LEU A 361 17.98 28.83 -11.26
C LEU A 361 18.62 29.07 -12.62
N LYS A 362 17.86 28.92 -13.71
CA LYS A 362 18.32 29.26 -15.06
C LYS A 362 18.70 30.73 -15.17
N ASP A 363 17.81 31.64 -14.80
CA ASP A 363 18.05 33.10 -14.87
C ASP A 363 19.27 33.51 -14.01
N TRP A 364 19.41 32.89 -12.84
CA TRP A 364 20.54 33.14 -11.94
C TRP A 364 21.87 32.68 -12.54
N MET A 365 21.89 31.49 -13.13
CA MET A 365 23.07 30.98 -13.83
C MET A 365 23.46 31.84 -15.04
N GLU A 366 22.50 32.29 -15.84
CA GLU A 366 22.77 33.18 -16.97
C GLU A 366 23.37 34.51 -16.50
N SER A 367 22.92 35.01 -15.34
CA SER A 367 23.37 36.28 -14.77
C SER A 367 24.73 36.21 -14.08
N ARG A 368 25.04 35.09 -13.41
CA ARG A 368 26.26 34.93 -12.57
C ARG A 368 27.33 34.05 -13.20
N GLY A 369 26.96 33.16 -14.11
CA GLY A 369 27.86 32.18 -14.75
C GLY A 369 28.65 31.38 -13.72
N LYS A 370 29.97 31.29 -13.92
CA LYS A 370 30.90 30.56 -13.03
C LYS A 370 31.03 31.14 -11.61
N LYS A 371 30.41 32.29 -11.32
CA LYS A 371 30.42 32.90 -9.98
C LYS A 371 29.28 32.38 -9.09
N ALA A 372 28.32 31.63 -9.65
CA ALA A 372 27.30 30.89 -8.92
C ALA A 372 27.95 29.72 -8.16
N ALA A 373 28.30 29.93 -6.89
CA ALA A 373 29.20 29.05 -6.16
C ALA A 373 28.45 28.11 -5.21
N GLU A 374 27.36 28.57 -4.61
CA GLU A 374 26.63 27.84 -3.57
C GLU A 374 25.12 28.00 -3.76
N LEU A 375 24.38 26.91 -3.59
CA LEU A 375 22.92 26.86 -3.65
C LEU A 375 22.39 26.20 -2.37
N HIS A 376 21.47 26.88 -1.69
CA HIS A 376 20.72 26.35 -0.56
C HIS A 376 19.24 26.28 -0.92
N VAL A 377 18.68 25.08 -0.92
CA VAL A 377 17.25 24.86 -1.15
C VAL A 377 16.61 24.39 0.15
N SER A 378 15.63 25.14 0.65
CA SER A 378 14.87 24.85 1.86
C SER A 378 13.41 24.60 1.51
N ILE A 379 12.92 23.38 1.74
CA ILE A 379 11.56 22.97 1.38
C ILE A 379 10.81 22.63 2.66
N GLN A 380 9.79 23.44 2.97
CA GLN A 380 8.87 23.13 4.04
C GLN A 380 7.72 22.30 3.48
N ALA A 381 7.64 21.05 3.90
CA ALA A 381 6.68 20.11 3.33
C ALA A 381 6.17 19.18 4.41
N HIS A 382 5.00 18.59 4.19
CA HIS A 382 4.53 17.57 5.11
C HIS A 382 5.42 16.31 5.03
N PRO A 383 5.72 15.64 6.16
CA PRO A 383 6.67 14.51 6.21
C PRO A 383 6.40 13.40 5.18
N TRP A 384 5.14 13.18 4.84
CA TRP A 384 4.70 12.15 3.88
C TRP A 384 5.24 12.30 2.45
N ILE A 385 5.63 13.51 2.03
CA ILE A 385 6.21 13.74 0.70
C ILE A 385 7.73 13.93 0.74
N HIS A 386 8.35 13.97 1.93
CA HIS A 386 9.79 14.19 2.05
C HIS A 386 10.59 13.16 1.25
N ALA A 387 10.28 11.87 1.38
CA ALA A 387 10.99 10.81 0.65
C ALA A 387 10.93 11.00 -0.88
N ARG A 388 9.77 11.38 -1.42
CA ARG A 388 9.60 11.67 -2.85
C ARG A 388 10.34 12.94 -3.28
N ILE A 389 10.31 13.99 -2.46
CA ILE A 389 11.09 15.21 -2.71
C ILE A 389 12.58 14.88 -2.77
N TRP A 390 13.07 14.07 -1.83
CA TRP A 390 14.46 13.59 -1.81
C TRP A 390 14.77 12.77 -3.05
N GLU A 391 13.99 11.75 -3.36
CA GLU A 391 14.16 10.91 -4.55
C GLU A 391 14.26 11.77 -5.81
N VAL A 392 13.30 12.67 -6.03
CA VAL A 392 13.29 13.55 -7.21
C VAL A 392 14.47 14.51 -7.24
N LEU A 393 14.93 15.05 -6.11
CA LEU A 393 16.01 16.05 -6.12
C LEU A 393 17.41 15.43 -5.94
N THR A 394 17.51 14.13 -5.65
CA THR A 394 18.79 13.43 -5.42
C THR A 394 19.11 12.38 -6.47
N ASP A 395 18.10 11.78 -7.11
CA ASP A 395 18.31 10.92 -8.27
C ASP A 395 18.79 11.76 -9.46
N ASP A 396 19.63 11.17 -10.31
CA ASP A 396 20.41 11.84 -11.35
C ASP A 396 19.48 12.64 -12.28
N GLN A 397 19.24 13.90 -11.91
CA GLN A 397 18.46 14.84 -12.69
C GLN A 397 19.04 14.85 -14.10
N PRO A 398 18.20 14.87 -15.15
CA PRO A 398 18.73 14.97 -16.51
C PRO A 398 19.73 16.13 -16.55
N TYR A 399 20.93 15.84 -17.06
CA TYR A 399 22.09 16.74 -17.07
C TYR A 399 21.74 18.14 -17.62
N ASP A 400 20.71 18.23 -18.45
CA ASP A 400 20.22 19.46 -19.09
C ASP A 400 19.23 20.29 -18.25
N SER A 401 18.89 19.86 -17.02
CA SER A 401 18.03 20.64 -16.13
C SER A 401 18.81 21.75 -15.41
N PRO A 402 18.23 22.95 -15.16
CA PRO A 402 18.94 24.02 -14.47
C PRO A 402 19.47 23.66 -13.08
N PHE A 403 18.77 22.76 -12.37
CA PHE A 403 19.21 22.21 -11.09
C PHE A 403 20.37 21.20 -11.27
N GLY A 404 20.27 20.32 -12.26
CA GLY A 404 21.34 19.38 -12.65
C GLY A 404 22.65 20.08 -13.04
N MET A 405 22.58 21.13 -13.86
CA MET A 405 23.74 21.92 -14.26
C MET A 405 24.43 22.59 -13.05
N LEU A 406 23.67 23.07 -12.07
CA LEU A 406 24.23 23.63 -10.84
C LEU A 406 24.91 22.58 -9.95
N LEU A 407 24.37 21.35 -9.92
CA LEU A 407 24.98 20.24 -9.20
C LEU A 407 26.40 19.94 -9.69
N GLU A 408 26.77 20.28 -10.93
CA GLU A 408 28.11 20.07 -11.49
C GLU A 408 29.13 21.18 -11.17
N GLN A 409 28.68 22.40 -10.87
CA GLN A 409 29.57 23.55 -10.69
C GLN A 409 29.52 24.18 -9.29
N ALA A 410 28.42 24.01 -8.56
CA ALA A 410 28.19 24.63 -7.27
C ALA A 410 28.19 23.59 -6.14
N THR A 411 28.35 24.09 -4.92
CA THR A 411 28.01 23.33 -3.72
C THR A 411 26.51 23.46 -3.47
N VAL A 412 25.80 22.34 -3.38
CA VAL A 412 24.34 22.33 -3.25
C VAL A 412 23.93 21.67 -1.94
N THR A 413 23.22 22.43 -1.11
CA THR A 413 22.63 21.96 0.14
C THR A 413 21.11 21.92 0.00
N LEU A 414 20.51 20.77 0.31
CA LEU A 414 19.07 20.59 0.36
C LEU A 414 18.65 20.40 1.81
N HIS A 415 17.61 21.12 2.22
CA HIS A 415 17.01 21.03 3.54
C HIS A 415 15.52 20.80 3.36
N VAL A 416 15.03 19.64 3.79
CA VAL A 416 13.59 19.33 3.76
C VAL A 416 13.14 19.18 5.21
N TYR A 417 12.15 19.96 5.60
CA TYR A 417 11.70 20.08 6.99
C TYR A 417 10.19 20.29 7.06
N ASP A 418 9.63 20.16 8.26
CA ASP A 418 8.23 20.46 8.54
C ASP A 418 8.11 21.38 9.77
N GLU A 419 6.90 21.79 10.13
CA GLU A 419 6.67 22.71 11.26
C GLU A 419 6.99 22.10 12.63
N LEU A 420 6.86 20.78 12.77
CA LEU A 420 7.07 20.05 14.00
C LEU A 420 8.54 19.65 14.17
N GLU A 421 9.28 19.49 13.07
CA GLU A 421 10.71 19.24 13.04
C GLU A 421 11.45 20.29 12.17
N PRO A 422 11.61 21.54 12.66
CA PRO A 422 12.26 22.60 11.89
C PRO A 422 13.76 22.36 11.66
N ALA A 423 14.38 21.47 12.46
CA ALA A 423 15.73 20.98 12.20
C ALA A 423 15.78 20.18 10.89
N GLY A 424 14.74 19.38 10.61
CA GLY A 424 14.55 18.60 9.39
C GLY A 424 15.75 17.73 8.99
N LYS A 425 15.74 17.23 7.74
CA LYS A 425 16.89 16.57 7.16
C LYS A 425 17.65 17.57 6.28
N LYS A 426 18.92 17.82 6.61
CA LYS A 426 19.81 18.68 5.82
C LYS A 426 20.91 17.83 5.20
N MET A 427 21.06 17.95 3.89
CA MET A 427 21.97 17.11 3.12
C MET A 427 22.80 17.93 2.13
N LEU A 428 24.10 17.65 2.09
CA LEU A 428 25.01 18.13 1.07
C LEU A 428 24.90 17.23 -0.16
N LEU A 429 24.25 17.71 -1.22
CA LEU A 429 24.04 16.93 -2.44
C LEU A 429 25.33 16.84 -3.28
N ARG A 430 26.03 17.97 -3.37
CA ARG A 430 27.27 18.14 -4.12
C ARG A 430 28.18 19.14 -3.43
N ASN A 431 29.48 18.88 -3.48
CA ASN A 431 30.52 19.79 -3.00
C ASN A 431 31.39 20.21 -4.18
N LYS A 432 31.21 21.44 -4.67
CA LYS A 432 31.92 21.97 -5.86
C LYS A 432 31.86 21.01 -7.06
N GLY A 433 30.67 20.49 -7.39
CA GLY A 433 30.52 19.56 -8.51
C GLY A 433 30.78 18.09 -8.21
N LYS A 434 31.39 17.76 -7.05
CA LYS A 434 31.70 16.36 -6.70
C LYS A 434 30.55 15.73 -5.92
N LYS A 435 30.20 14.49 -6.28
CA LYS A 435 29.26 13.64 -5.53
C LYS A 435 29.84 13.38 -4.13
N VAL A 436 29.04 13.69 -3.11
CA VAL A 436 29.41 13.45 -1.72
C VAL A 436 28.95 12.02 -1.36
N PRO A 437 29.81 11.19 -0.76
CA PRO A 437 29.40 9.87 -0.26
C PRO A 437 28.21 9.98 0.69
N ALA A 438 27.31 9.00 0.67
CA ALA A 438 26.09 9.03 1.48
C ALA A 438 26.37 9.24 2.99
N GLU A 439 27.47 8.68 3.48
CA GLU A 439 27.93 8.77 4.87
C GLU A 439 28.41 10.17 5.29
N GLU A 440 28.86 10.99 4.33
CA GLU A 440 29.34 12.38 4.55
C GLU A 440 28.29 13.43 4.16
N SER A 441 27.13 12.99 3.65
CA SER A 441 26.11 13.87 3.09
C SER A 441 25.22 14.52 4.15
N VAL A 442 25.06 13.90 5.33
CA VAL A 442 24.18 14.40 6.40
C VAL A 442 24.88 15.52 7.17
N ILE A 443 24.33 16.72 7.12
CA ILE A 443 24.83 17.86 7.89
C ILE A 443 24.04 17.89 9.20
N THR A 444 24.69 17.52 10.32
CA THR A 444 24.13 17.65 11.68
C THR A 444 23.78 19.08 12.05
#